data_AF-A0AA35ICB0-F1
#
_entry.id   AF-A0AA35ICB0-F1
#
_cell.length_a   1.000
_cell.length_b   1.000
_cell.length_c   1.000
_cell.angle_alpha   90.00
_cell.angle_beta   90.00
_cell.angle_gamma   90.00
#
_symmetry.space_group_name_H-M   'P 1'
#
loop_
_entity.id
_entity.type
_entity.pdbx_description
1 polymer ?
#
loop_
_entity_poly.entity_id
_entity_poly.type
_entity_poly.pdbx_seq_one_letter_code
_entity_poly.pdbx_strand_id
1 'polypeptide(L)'
;MEARSVVAEMFIGIPTHFWVLPVAGLVAYYGLKWAGAFRNRATLLQVLTYLLLLALAVLPNGFYALFPPAPDPDVLLNQAPLTNYQGLFYLDAFYVFSGWALSKVVKLKFT
;
A
#
# COMPACT_ATOMS: atom_id res chain seq x y z
N MET A 1 20.83 -20.78 4.78
CA MET A 1 20.46 -19.85 5.89
C MET A 1 20.13 -18.44 5.39
N GLU A 2 19.96 -18.20 4.07
CA GLU A 2 19.62 -16.90 3.49
C GLU A 2 18.15 -16.48 3.64
N ALA A 3 17.20 -17.42 3.61
CA ALA A 3 15.78 -17.06 3.66
C ALA A 3 15.37 -16.35 4.96
N ARG A 4 16.13 -16.51 6.06
CA ARG A 4 15.83 -15.88 7.35
C ARG A 4 16.30 -14.42 7.42
N SER A 5 17.35 -14.03 6.70
CA SER A 5 17.82 -12.63 6.70
C SER A 5 16.90 -11.73 5.86
N VAL A 6 16.46 -12.23 4.70
CA VAL A 6 15.51 -11.53 3.81
C VAL A 6 14.20 -11.23 4.54
N VAL A 7 13.69 -12.18 5.34
CA VAL A 7 12.48 -11.96 6.15
C VAL A 7 12.73 -10.92 7.25
N ALA A 8 13.87 -10.96 7.94
CA ALA A 8 14.18 -10.00 9.00
C ALA A 8 14.32 -8.56 8.47
N GLU A 9 14.88 -8.37 7.28
CA GLU A 9 14.96 -7.05 6.62
C GLU A 9 13.59 -6.52 6.19
N MET A 10 12.68 -7.40 5.72
CA MET A 10 11.29 -7.01 5.48
C MET A 10 10.69 -6.40 6.76
N PHE A 11 10.93 -7.01 7.94
CA PHE A 11 10.40 -6.51 9.22
C PHE A 11 10.97 -5.18 9.70
N ILE A 12 12.17 -4.78 9.27
CA ILE A 12 12.77 -3.49 9.62
C ILE A 12 12.31 -2.38 8.65
N GLY A 13 11.94 -2.71 7.41
CA GLY A 13 11.26 -1.81 6.47
C GLY A 13 9.73 -1.72 6.66
N ILE A 14 9.11 -2.70 7.34
CA ILE A 14 7.66 -2.75 7.63
C ILE A 14 7.09 -1.51 8.36
N PRO A 15 7.76 -0.87 9.35
CA PRO A 15 7.20 0.31 10.03
C PRO A 15 6.92 1.47 9.08
N THR A 16 7.75 1.63 8.05
CA THR A 16 7.62 2.71 7.05
C THR A 16 6.59 2.46 5.97
N HIS A 17 6.06 1.24 5.81
CA HIS A 17 4.99 0.93 4.84
C HIS A 17 3.65 0.63 5.52
N PHE A 18 3.65 0.46 6.84
CA PHE A 18 2.43 0.21 7.62
C PHE A 18 1.39 1.34 7.47
N TRP A 19 1.80 2.58 7.17
CA TRP A 19 0.88 3.71 6.98
C TRP A 19 -0.07 3.55 5.78
N VAL A 20 0.28 2.73 4.79
CA VAL A 20 -0.55 2.48 3.60
C VAL A 20 -1.89 1.83 4.00
N LEU A 21 -1.87 0.98 5.03
CA LEU A 21 -3.05 0.27 5.52
C LEU A 21 -4.13 1.19 6.13
N PRO A 22 -3.84 2.05 7.13
CA PRO A 22 -4.82 2.98 7.69
C PRO A 22 -5.27 4.02 6.66
N VAL A 23 -4.37 4.48 5.77
CA VAL A 23 -4.75 5.42 4.70
C VAL A 23 -5.71 4.79 3.71
N ALA A 24 -5.44 3.57 3.23
CA ALA A 24 -6.35 2.84 2.35
C ALA A 24 -7.72 2.58 3.01
N GLY A 25 -7.71 2.24 4.31
CA GLY A 25 -8.94 2.07 5.09
C GLY A 25 -9.78 3.35 5.17
N LEU A 26 -9.17 4.50 5.43
CA LEU A 26 -9.86 5.80 5.48
C LEU A 26 -10.41 6.20 4.11
N VAL A 27 -9.60 6.08 3.05
CA VAL A 27 -10.01 6.40 1.67
C VAL A 27 -11.22 5.54 1.26
N ALA A 28 -11.15 4.23 1.51
CA ALA A 28 -12.24 3.32 1.17
C ALA A 28 -13.51 3.60 2.00
N TYR A 29 -13.36 3.83 3.31
CA TYR A 29 -14.50 4.10 4.19
C TYR A 29 -15.23 5.40 3.84
N TYR A 30 -14.50 6.52 3.77
CA TYR A 30 -15.12 7.82 3.47
C TYR A 30 -15.57 7.93 2.01
N GLY A 31 -14.76 7.46 1.06
CA GLY A 31 -15.09 7.51 -0.37
C GLY A 31 -16.39 6.76 -0.69
N LEU A 32 -16.56 5.55 -0.15
CA LEU A 32 -17.77 4.76 -0.35
C LEU A 32 -18.96 5.26 0.48
N LYS A 33 -18.74 5.82 1.67
CA LYS A 33 -19.79 6.47 2.48
C LYS A 33 -20.37 7.68 1.75
N TRP A 34 -19.52 8.52 1.18
CA TRP A 34 -19.93 9.73 0.45
C TRP A 34 -20.60 9.39 -0.88
N ALA A 35 -20.13 8.35 -1.57
CA ALA A 35 -20.82 7.84 -2.76
C ALA A 35 -22.25 7.38 -2.46
N GLY A 36 -22.51 6.81 -1.28
CA GLY A 36 -23.86 6.45 -0.84
C GLY A 36 -24.76 7.65 -0.53
N ALA A 37 -24.19 8.75 -0.01
CA ALA A 37 -24.94 9.94 0.36
C ALA A 37 -25.32 10.81 -0.86
N PHE A 38 -24.46 10.89 -1.88
CA PHE A 38 -24.68 11.72 -3.06
C PHE A 38 -25.14 10.89 -4.27
N ARG A 39 -26.43 10.54 -4.31
CA ARG A 39 -27.03 9.66 -5.33
C ARG A 39 -26.73 10.09 -6.78
N ASN A 40 -26.72 11.41 -7.06
CA ASN A 40 -26.41 11.95 -8.40
C ASN A 40 -24.91 11.87 -8.79
N ARG A 41 -24.01 11.69 -7.83
CA ARG A 41 -22.54 11.62 -8.06
C ARG A 41 -21.93 10.31 -7.58
N ALA A 42 -22.76 9.32 -7.24
CA ALA A 42 -22.35 8.07 -6.61
C ALA A 42 -21.31 7.32 -7.45
N THR A 43 -21.55 7.19 -8.75
CA THR A 43 -20.64 6.52 -9.70
C THR A 43 -19.30 7.24 -9.80
N LEU A 44 -19.32 8.57 -9.89
CA LEU A 44 -18.10 9.38 -10.00
C LEU A 44 -17.26 9.29 -8.72
N LEU A 45 -17.89 9.35 -7.54
CA LEU A 45 -17.21 9.20 -6.25
C LEU A 45 -16.64 7.79 -6.05
N GLN A 46 -17.34 6.75 -6.52
CA GLN A 46 -16.81 5.38 -6.50
C GLN A 46 -15.58 5.25 -7.40
N VAL A 47 -15.66 5.73 -8.65
CA VAL A 47 -14.53 5.69 -9.59
C VAL A 47 -13.32 6.42 -9.02
N LEU A 48 -13.50 7.62 -8.47
CA LEU A 48 -12.42 8.38 -7.83
C LEU A 48 -11.83 7.63 -6.62
N THR A 49 -12.67 6.99 -5.80
CA THR A 49 -12.21 6.21 -4.65
C THR A 49 -11.35 5.02 -5.10
N TYR A 50 -11.78 4.31 -6.15
CA TYR A 50 -11.01 3.19 -6.68
C TYR A 50 -9.72 3.62 -7.37
N LEU A 51 -9.73 4.75 -8.10
CA LEU A 51 -8.52 5.32 -8.67
C LEU A 51 -7.52 5.75 -7.60
N LEU A 52 -8.00 6.33 -6.49
CA LEU A 52 -7.15 6.68 -5.35
C LEU A 52 -6.53 5.44 -4.69
N LEU A 53 -7.30 4.36 -4.52
CA LEU A 53 -6.77 3.10 -3.99
C LEU A 53 -5.72 2.49 -4.92
N LEU A 54 -5.97 2.47 -6.23
CA LEU A 54 -4.99 2.01 -7.23
C LEU A 54 -3.73 2.87 -7.21
N ALA A 55 -3.88 4.20 -7.15
CA ALA A 55 -2.76 5.12 -7.04
C ALA A 55 -1.95 4.84 -5.75
N LEU A 56 -2.61 4.60 -4.62
CA LEU A 56 -1.94 4.28 -3.36
C LEU A 56 -1.18 2.94 -3.40
N ALA A 57 -1.67 1.97 -4.18
CA ALA A 57 -1.01 0.67 -4.34
C ALA A 57 0.23 0.75 -5.25
N VAL A 58 0.26 1.73 -6.17
CA VAL A 58 1.27 1.80 -7.22
C VAL A 58 2.28 2.92 -7.03
N LEU A 59 1.87 4.10 -6.57
CA LEU A 59 2.77 5.25 -6.44
C LEU A 59 3.94 5.05 -5.47
N PRO A 60 3.78 4.47 -4.26
CA PRO A 60 4.85 4.50 -3.27
C PRO A 60 6.07 3.70 -3.72
N ASN A 61 5.86 2.51 -4.30
CA ASN A 61 6.93 1.60 -4.67
C ASN A 61 6.92 1.15 -6.13
N GLY A 62 5.87 1.43 -6.91
CA GLY A 62 5.80 1.00 -8.31
C GLY A 62 6.83 1.70 -9.20
N PHE A 63 7.15 2.97 -8.92
CA PHE A 63 8.22 3.66 -9.64
C PHE A 63 9.59 3.06 -9.32
N TYR A 64 9.89 2.82 -8.03
CA TYR A 64 11.15 2.21 -7.60
C TYR A 64 11.27 0.72 -7.97
N ALA A 65 10.15 0.01 -8.16
CA ALA A 65 10.15 -1.36 -8.65
C ALA A 65 10.51 -1.45 -10.15
N LEU A 66 10.12 -0.44 -10.95
CA LEU A 66 10.46 -0.35 -12.38
C LEU A 66 11.84 0.27 -12.62
N PHE A 67 12.19 1.26 -11.81
CA PHE A 67 13.45 2.00 -11.89
C PHE A 67 14.10 2.04 -10.50
N PRO A 68 14.75 0.95 -10.06
CA PRO A 68 15.44 0.96 -8.79
C PRO A 68 16.58 2.00 -8.83
N PRO A 69 16.69 2.86 -7.80
CA PRO A 69 17.79 3.82 -7.72
C PRO A 69 19.12 3.08 -7.62
N ALA A 70 20.18 3.69 -8.13
CA ALA A 70 21.52 3.13 -8.01
C ALA A 70 21.84 2.95 -6.51
N PRO A 71 22.31 1.76 -6.09
CA PRO A 71 22.62 1.51 -4.70
C PRO A 71 23.75 2.43 -4.24
N ASP A 72 23.60 2.99 -3.03
CA ASP A 72 24.62 3.84 -2.45
C ASP A 72 25.97 3.12 -2.40
N PRO A 73 27.10 3.80 -2.67
CA PRO A 73 28.43 3.20 -2.66
C PRO A 73 28.71 2.49 -1.33
N ASP A 74 28.22 3.04 -0.22
CA ASP A 74 28.38 2.48 1.12
C ASP A 74 27.63 1.15 1.32
N VAL A 75 26.52 0.93 0.61
CA VAL A 75 25.76 -0.33 0.64
C VAL A 75 26.54 -1.42 -0.10
N LEU A 76 27.16 -1.06 -1.23
CA LEU A 76 28.01 -1.95 -2.01
C LEU A 76 29.31 -2.30 -1.28
N LEU A 77 29.93 -1.31 -0.62
CA LEU A 77 31.16 -1.47 0.14
C LEU A 77 30.98 -2.33 1.40
N ASN A 78 29.82 -2.23 2.06
CA ASN A 78 29.55 -2.96 3.30
C ASN A 78 28.81 -4.29 3.11
N GLN A 79 28.63 -4.76 1.87
CA GLN A 79 27.81 -5.94 1.54
C GLN A 79 26.42 -5.90 2.21
N ALA A 80 25.89 -4.70 2.41
CA ALA A 80 24.59 -4.54 3.04
C ALA A 80 23.50 -5.02 2.08
N PRO A 81 22.43 -5.63 2.61
CA PRO A 81 21.33 -6.12 1.79
C PRO A 81 20.69 -5.01 0.97
N LEU A 82 20.51 -5.26 -0.33
CA LEU A 82 19.86 -4.35 -1.26
C LEU A 82 18.35 -4.28 -0.98
N THR A 83 17.77 -3.07 -1.02
CA THR A 83 16.34 -2.88 -0.81
C THR A 83 15.52 -3.61 -1.88
N ASN A 84 14.62 -4.50 -1.44
CA ASN A 84 13.73 -5.24 -2.33
C ASN A 84 12.47 -4.43 -2.69
N TYR A 85 12.59 -3.52 -3.65
CA TYR A 85 11.46 -2.68 -4.11
C TYR A 85 10.28 -3.47 -4.68
N GLN A 86 10.51 -4.65 -5.28
CA GLN A 86 9.43 -5.52 -5.75
C GLN A 86 8.61 -6.07 -4.57
N GLY A 87 9.27 -6.55 -3.53
CA GLY A 87 8.62 -7.02 -2.30
C GLY A 87 7.80 -5.91 -1.63
N LEU A 88 8.32 -4.68 -1.61
CA LEU A 88 7.63 -3.50 -1.07
C LEU A 88 6.39 -3.13 -1.89
N PHE A 89 6.47 -3.21 -3.22
CA PHE A 89 5.30 -3.00 -4.10
C PHE A 89 4.18 -4.03 -3.85
N TYR A 90 4.53 -5.30 -3.70
CA TYR A 90 3.53 -6.32 -3.34
C TYR A 90 2.92 -6.08 -1.95
N LEU A 91 3.73 -5.60 -1.01
CA LEU A 91 3.29 -5.27 0.34
C LEU A 91 2.29 -4.10 0.34
N ASP A 92 2.54 -3.04 -0.44
CA ASP A 92 1.61 -1.93 -0.60
C ASP A 92 0.27 -2.39 -1.20
N ALA A 93 0.31 -3.21 -2.25
CA ALA A 93 -0.89 -3.76 -2.86
C ALA A 93 -1.70 -4.60 -1.86
N PHE A 94 -1.02 -5.41 -1.04
CA PHE A 94 -1.64 -6.17 0.03
C PHE A 94 -2.28 -5.27 1.10
N TYR A 95 -1.60 -4.20 1.52
CA TYR A 95 -2.14 -3.26 2.52
C TYR A 95 -3.30 -2.44 1.98
N VAL A 96 -3.27 -2.02 0.72
CA VAL A 96 -4.40 -1.35 0.07
C VAL A 96 -5.61 -2.27 0.00
N PHE A 97 -5.42 -3.52 -0.44
CA PHE A 97 -6.49 -4.50 -0.49
C PHE A 97 -7.07 -4.78 0.91
N SER A 98 -6.19 -4.95 1.90
CA SER A 98 -6.58 -5.21 3.29
C SER A 98 -7.35 -4.04 3.90
N GLY A 99 -6.89 -2.80 3.69
CA GLY A 99 -7.58 -1.58 4.12
C GLY A 99 -8.96 -1.43 3.48
N TRP A 100 -9.05 -1.71 2.18
CA TRP A 100 -10.34 -1.75 1.48
C TRP A 100 -11.27 -2.83 2.04
N ALA A 101 -10.78 -4.05 2.24
CA ALA A 101 -11.56 -5.16 2.78
C ALA A 101 -12.05 -4.87 4.21
N LEU A 102 -11.19 -4.32 5.08
CA LEU A 102 -11.54 -3.88 6.42
C LEU A 102 -12.67 -2.84 6.39
N SER A 103 -12.61 -1.87 5.48
CA SER A 103 -13.67 -0.84 5.35
C SER A 103 -15.05 -1.46 5.05
N LYS A 104 -15.09 -2.55 4.28
CA LYS A 104 -16.31 -3.29 3.95
C LYS A 104 -16.83 -4.08 5.15
N VAL A 105 -15.95 -4.75 5.87
CA VAL A 105 -16.31 -5.53 7.08
C VAL A 105 -16.84 -4.61 8.18
N VAL A 106 -16.18 -3.46 8.41
CA VAL A 106 -16.66 -2.45 9.37
C VAL A 106 -18.03 -1.94 8.97
N LYS A 107 -18.25 -1.66 7.69
CA LYS A 107 -19.57 -1.25 7.21
C LYS A 107 -20.64 -2.31 7.48
N LEU A 108 -20.35 -3.59 7.27
CA LEU A 108 -21.28 -4.70 7.52
C LEU A 108 -21.57 -4.94 9.00
N LYS A 109 -20.60 -4.70 9.89
CA LYS A 109 -20.73 -4.97 11.34
C LYS A 109 -21.44 -3.85 12.11
N PHE A 110 -21.42 -2.62 11.58
CA PHE A 110 -21.93 -1.42 12.26
C PHE A 110 -23.04 -0.68 11.47
N THR A 111 -23.65 -1.33 10.48
CA THR A 111 -24.91 -0.92 9.83
C THR A 111 -26.02 -1.83 10.33
#